data_AF-A0A3P8YIA2-F1
#
_entry.id   AF-A0A3P8YIA2-F1
#
_cell.length_a   1.000
_cell.length_b   1.000
_cell.length_c   1.000
_cell.angle_alpha   90.00
_cell.angle_beta   90.00
_cell.angle_gamma   90.00
#
_symmetry.space_group_name_H-M   'P 1'
#
loop_
_entity.id
_entity.type
_entity.pdbx_description
1 polymer ?
#
loop_
_entity_poly.entity_id
_entity_poly.type
_entity_poly.pdbx_seq_one_letter_code
_entity_poly.pdbx_strand_id
1 'polypeptide(L)'
;MSPLTLLLLCTPLVVSMLPAPTNVSIVSFNLEHTLIWLPGQGSPVNSHFTVQFSLKNFRWRTVKRCAGLTTQSCDLTNTWKDSFMHYQARVQAFTPSQKSNWTLSMFFNPLTDTVFSPPLVSVSGCGNCLRLNITWPTLKGMQHPLKLLFYRSFTCQVRRTRDGSQFSLTVTGDTVVRYLEPRAEYCVTVTPAMAFGAHSVPAKPRCAFTSPADVNKMTVLLSGLCAFSLLVALCCGVLVYIGHLLYLHSPVLKTFLWSLYSAIG
;
A
#
# COMPACT_ATOMS: atom_id res chain seq x y z
N MET A 1 -3.60 -57.30 -75.49
CA MET A 1 -2.43 -56.68 -74.82
C MET A 1 -2.94 -55.41 -74.17
N SER A 2 -2.72 -55.25 -72.86
CA SER A 2 -3.54 -54.41 -71.97
C SER A 2 -3.39 -52.90 -72.19
N PRO A 3 -4.39 -52.08 -71.81
CA PRO A 3 -4.22 -50.63 -71.76
C PRO A 3 -3.55 -50.23 -70.45
N LEU A 4 -2.59 -49.30 -70.55
CA LEU A 4 -1.92 -48.68 -69.40
C LEU A 4 -2.95 -47.91 -68.55
N THR A 5 -3.12 -48.34 -67.30
CA THR A 5 -3.87 -47.61 -66.28
C THR A 5 -2.91 -46.61 -65.63
N LEU A 6 -3.02 -45.34 -66.01
CA LEU A 6 -2.25 -44.25 -65.39
C LEU A 6 -2.88 -43.96 -64.01
N LEU A 7 -2.32 -44.53 -62.94
CA LEU A 7 -2.68 -44.15 -61.57
C LEU A 7 -2.20 -42.72 -61.30
N LEU A 8 -3.13 -41.76 -61.31
CA LEU A 8 -2.92 -40.46 -60.67
C LEU A 8 -2.81 -40.67 -59.16
N LEU A 9 -1.57 -40.73 -58.66
CA LEU A 9 -1.26 -40.60 -57.25
C LEU A 9 -1.61 -39.16 -56.82
N CYS A 10 -2.83 -38.97 -56.34
CA CYS A 10 -3.22 -37.78 -55.61
C CYS A 10 -2.54 -37.84 -54.24
N THR A 11 -1.30 -37.35 -54.16
CA THR A 11 -0.62 -37.14 -52.88
C THR A 11 -1.41 -36.07 -52.12
N PRO A 12 -1.93 -36.33 -50.91
CA PRO A 12 -2.59 -35.30 -50.14
C PRO A 12 -1.58 -34.19 -49.89
N LEU A 13 -1.88 -32.99 -50.39
CA LEU A 13 -1.12 -31.80 -50.09
C LEU A 13 -1.28 -31.57 -48.58
N VAL A 14 -0.30 -32.03 -47.79
CA VAL A 14 -0.21 -31.70 -46.38
C VAL A 14 0.12 -30.21 -46.33
N VAL A 15 -0.93 -29.38 -46.32
CA VAL A 15 -0.78 -27.96 -46.04
C VAL A 15 -0.38 -27.89 -44.57
N SER A 16 0.93 -27.85 -44.32
CA SER A 16 1.46 -27.62 -42.99
C SER A 16 0.97 -26.24 -42.55
N MET A 17 -0.04 -26.19 -41.69
CA MET A 17 -0.55 -24.93 -41.16
C MET A 17 0.45 -24.37 -40.15
N LEU A 18 0.70 -23.07 -40.22
CA LEU A 18 1.54 -22.39 -39.25
C LEU A 18 0.98 -22.61 -37.83
N PRO A 19 1.79 -23.09 -36.87
CA PRO A 19 1.33 -23.34 -35.51
C PRO A 19 0.76 -22.07 -34.86
N ALA A 20 -0.40 -22.21 -34.20
CA ALA A 20 -1.03 -21.10 -33.50
C ALA A 20 -0.27 -20.74 -32.21
N PRO A 21 -0.24 -19.46 -31.82
CA PRO A 21 0.31 -19.05 -30.53
C PRO A 21 -0.34 -19.79 -29.36
N THR A 22 0.40 -20.01 -28.30
CA THR A 22 -0.06 -20.70 -27.07
C THR A 22 0.12 -19.79 -25.85
N ASN A 23 -0.46 -20.17 -24.71
CA ASN A 23 -0.35 -19.43 -23.44
C ASN A 23 -0.67 -17.92 -23.56
N VAL A 24 -1.72 -17.60 -24.32
CA VAL A 24 -2.18 -16.22 -24.50
C VAL A 24 -2.83 -15.73 -23.22
N SER A 25 -2.20 -14.75 -22.56
CA SER A 25 -2.71 -14.18 -21.32
C SER A 25 -2.55 -12.67 -21.29
N ILE A 26 -3.42 -12.01 -20.51
CA ILE A 26 -3.37 -10.57 -20.28
C ILE A 26 -2.77 -10.37 -18.91
N VAL A 27 -1.64 -9.67 -18.85
CA VAL A 27 -1.01 -9.22 -17.62
C VAL A 27 -1.34 -7.76 -17.44
N SER A 28 -1.86 -7.41 -16.26
CA SER A 28 -2.17 -6.02 -15.97
C SER A 28 -1.74 -5.58 -14.59
N PHE A 29 -0.93 -4.51 -14.58
CA PHE A 29 -0.48 -3.85 -13.37
C PHE A 29 -0.77 -2.36 -13.47
N ASN A 30 -1.37 -1.77 -12.44
CA ASN A 30 -1.67 -0.34 -12.39
C ASN A 30 -2.44 0.18 -13.62
N LEU A 31 -3.36 -0.64 -14.17
CA LEU A 31 -4.11 -0.36 -15.40
C LEU A 31 -3.27 -0.22 -16.67
N GLU A 32 -2.01 -0.65 -16.62
CA GLU A 32 -1.22 -0.92 -17.82
C GLU A 32 -1.50 -2.36 -18.24
N HIS A 33 -1.85 -2.58 -19.51
CA HIS A 33 -2.35 -3.85 -20.01
C HIS A 33 -1.42 -4.38 -21.10
N THR A 34 -0.87 -5.57 -20.90
CA THR A 34 -0.01 -6.24 -21.88
C THR A 34 -0.55 -7.63 -22.19
N LEU A 35 -0.75 -7.91 -23.47
CA LEU A 35 -0.98 -9.27 -23.94
C LEU A 35 0.37 -9.97 -24.10
N ILE A 36 0.52 -11.16 -23.53
CA ILE A 36 1.69 -12.02 -23.70
C ILE A 36 1.26 -13.37 -24.27
N TRP A 37 2.16 -14.02 -25.01
CA TRP A 37 1.93 -15.35 -25.57
C TRP A 37 3.26 -16.08 -25.76
N LEU A 38 3.18 -17.36 -26.12
CA LEU A 38 4.29 -18.15 -26.63
C LEU A 38 4.04 -18.47 -28.11
N PRO A 39 5.09 -18.59 -28.94
CA PRO A 39 4.95 -19.13 -30.29
C PRO A 39 4.39 -20.55 -30.25
N GLY A 40 3.75 -20.99 -31.33
CA GLY A 40 3.36 -22.38 -31.46
C GLY A 40 4.59 -23.28 -31.59
N GLN A 41 4.50 -24.52 -31.12
CA GLN A 41 5.62 -25.46 -31.25
C GLN A 41 5.91 -25.71 -32.73
N GLY A 42 7.17 -25.52 -33.14
CA GLY A 42 7.58 -25.62 -34.55
C GLY A 42 7.30 -24.37 -35.39
N SER A 43 6.89 -23.25 -34.79
CA SER A 43 6.81 -21.97 -35.50
C SER A 43 8.20 -21.56 -36.03
N PRO A 44 8.31 -21.17 -37.31
CA PRO A 44 9.54 -20.60 -37.88
C PRO A 44 10.03 -19.37 -37.11
N VAL A 45 11.35 -19.16 -37.06
CA VAL A 45 11.98 -18.02 -36.36
C VAL A 45 11.55 -16.67 -36.96
N ASN A 46 11.25 -16.62 -38.26
CA ASN A 46 10.76 -15.43 -38.97
C ASN A 46 9.23 -15.25 -38.90
N SER A 47 8.56 -15.88 -37.94
CA SER A 47 7.13 -15.69 -37.73
C SER A 47 6.85 -14.31 -37.14
N HIS A 48 5.87 -13.62 -37.69
CA HIS A 48 5.35 -12.37 -37.16
C HIS A 48 4.00 -12.59 -36.49
N PHE A 49 3.59 -11.66 -35.62
CA PHE A 49 2.35 -11.74 -34.87
C PHE A 49 1.46 -10.54 -35.13
N THR A 50 0.16 -10.78 -35.22
CA THR A 50 -0.85 -9.72 -35.27
C THR A 50 -1.84 -9.89 -34.13
N VAL A 51 -2.15 -8.79 -33.43
CA VAL A 51 -3.10 -8.77 -32.32
C VAL A 51 -4.39 -8.05 -32.72
N GLN A 52 -5.51 -8.65 -32.34
CA GLN A 52 -6.83 -8.02 -32.40
C GLN A 52 -7.49 -8.02 -31.03
N PHE A 53 -8.43 -7.11 -30.83
CA PHE A 53 -9.26 -7.06 -29.64
C PHE A 53 -10.74 -6.88 -29.99
N SER A 54 -11.60 -7.31 -29.08
CA SER A 54 -13.03 -7.08 -29.10
C SER A 54 -13.51 -6.60 -27.73
N LEU A 55 -14.59 -5.82 -27.74
CA LEU A 55 -15.39 -5.53 -26.56
C LEU A 55 -16.51 -6.58 -26.55
N LYS A 56 -16.73 -7.35 -25.48
CA LYS A 56 -17.89 -8.27 -25.28
C LYS A 56 -18.65 -8.71 -26.56
N ASN A 57 -17.97 -9.45 -27.46
CA ASN A 57 -18.49 -10.01 -28.73
C ASN A 57 -18.88 -9.01 -29.85
N PHE A 58 -18.41 -7.77 -29.79
CA PHE A 58 -18.43 -6.85 -30.92
C PHE A 58 -17.40 -7.24 -32.01
N ARG A 59 -17.31 -6.44 -33.08
CA ARG A 59 -16.36 -6.65 -34.17
C ARG A 59 -14.91 -6.62 -33.68
N TRP A 60 -14.11 -7.59 -34.14
CA TRP A 60 -12.67 -7.62 -33.91
C TRP A 60 -11.97 -6.45 -34.59
N ARG A 61 -11.09 -5.78 -33.85
CA ARG A 61 -10.31 -4.62 -34.32
C ARG A 61 -8.83 -4.90 -34.19
N THR A 62 -8.08 -4.64 -35.25
CA THR A 62 -6.61 -4.75 -35.24
C THR A 62 -5.98 -3.66 -34.39
N VAL A 63 -5.09 -4.06 -33.49
CA VAL A 63 -4.25 -3.14 -32.73
C VAL A 63 -3.12 -2.70 -33.65
N LYS A 64 -3.21 -1.46 -34.18
CA LYS A 64 -2.30 -0.97 -35.23
C LYS A 64 -0.80 -1.13 -34.88
N ARG A 65 -0.43 -0.85 -33.63
CA ARG A 65 0.97 -0.98 -33.14
C ARG A 65 1.45 -2.43 -33.03
N CYS A 66 0.54 -3.39 -33.09
CA CYS A 66 0.81 -4.81 -32.92
C CYS A 66 0.43 -5.62 -34.15
N ALA A 67 0.50 -5.01 -35.35
CA ALA A 67 0.31 -5.67 -36.63
C ALA A 67 1.68 -5.95 -37.26
N GLY A 68 2.25 -7.14 -37.01
CA GLY A 68 3.56 -7.54 -37.53
C GLY A 68 4.69 -7.56 -36.52
N LEU A 69 4.40 -7.87 -35.26
CA LEU A 69 5.41 -7.98 -34.20
C LEU A 69 6.30 -9.20 -34.38
N THR A 70 7.59 -9.08 -34.09
CA THR A 70 8.49 -10.22 -33.87
C THR A 70 8.57 -10.61 -32.39
N THR A 71 8.14 -9.71 -31.50
CA THR A 71 8.04 -9.91 -30.06
C THR A 71 6.77 -10.69 -29.69
N GLN A 72 6.80 -11.34 -28.53
CA GLN A 72 5.71 -12.16 -28.00
C GLN A 72 4.84 -11.40 -26.98
N SER A 73 4.83 -10.07 -27.09
CA SER A 73 4.05 -9.19 -26.24
C SER A 73 3.53 -7.97 -26.99
N CYS A 74 2.33 -7.50 -26.63
CA CYS A 74 1.71 -6.31 -27.19
C CYS A 74 1.12 -5.44 -26.08
N ASP A 75 1.50 -4.16 -26.05
CA ASP A 75 0.91 -3.16 -25.15
C ASP A 75 -0.47 -2.70 -25.66
N LEU A 76 -1.49 -2.98 -24.84
CA LEU A 76 -2.89 -2.69 -25.09
C LEU A 76 -3.39 -1.47 -24.32
N THR A 77 -2.59 -0.89 -23.43
CA THR A 77 -2.97 0.20 -22.50
C THR A 77 -3.63 1.37 -23.22
N ASN A 78 -2.99 1.89 -24.27
CA ASN A 78 -3.52 3.02 -25.04
C ASN A 78 -4.72 2.66 -25.93
N THR A 79 -4.93 1.37 -26.18
CA THR A 79 -6.05 0.85 -26.98
C THR A 79 -7.30 0.65 -26.11
N TRP A 80 -7.12 0.25 -24.85
CA TRP A 80 -8.18 -0.08 -23.89
C TRP A 80 -8.40 1.07 -22.92
N LYS A 81 -8.90 2.19 -23.44
CA LYS A 81 -9.08 3.42 -22.66
C LYS A 81 -10.29 3.40 -21.71
N ASP A 82 -11.28 2.55 -21.98
CA ASP A 82 -12.51 2.50 -21.19
C ASP A 82 -12.42 1.37 -20.16
N SER A 83 -12.08 1.75 -18.93
CA SER A 83 -11.90 0.77 -17.86
C SER A 83 -13.19 0.03 -17.49
N PHE A 84 -14.38 0.55 -17.81
CA PHE A 84 -15.67 -0.07 -17.47
C PHE A 84 -16.04 -1.23 -18.41
N MET A 85 -15.30 -1.39 -19.50
CA MET A 85 -15.60 -2.39 -20.52
C MET A 85 -14.90 -3.72 -20.29
N HIS A 86 -15.51 -4.79 -20.82
CA HIS A 86 -14.89 -6.11 -20.86
C HIS A 86 -14.25 -6.35 -22.22
N TYR A 87 -12.96 -6.64 -22.20
CA TYR A 87 -12.14 -6.86 -23.36
C TYR A 87 -11.83 -8.35 -23.55
N GLN A 88 -11.61 -8.73 -24.81
CA GLN A 88 -10.97 -9.98 -25.17
C GLN A 88 -9.96 -9.70 -26.26
N ALA A 89 -8.78 -10.29 -26.17
CA ALA A 89 -7.75 -10.20 -27.18
C ALA A 89 -7.60 -11.53 -27.92
N ARG A 90 -7.06 -11.48 -29.12
CA ARG A 90 -6.60 -12.65 -29.86
C ARG A 90 -5.34 -12.35 -30.63
N VAL A 91 -4.50 -13.35 -30.78
CA VAL A 91 -3.24 -13.26 -31.53
C VAL A 91 -3.17 -14.41 -32.53
N GLN A 92 -2.59 -14.14 -33.69
CA GLN A 92 -2.20 -15.17 -34.65
C GLN A 92 -0.75 -14.95 -35.07
N ALA A 93 -0.07 -16.04 -35.42
CA ALA A 93 1.19 -16.00 -36.14
C ALA A 93 0.93 -15.88 -37.64
N PHE A 94 1.87 -15.28 -38.36
CA PHE A 94 1.87 -15.27 -39.82
C PHE A 94 3.28 -15.20 -40.37
N THR A 95 3.44 -15.73 -41.58
CA THR A 95 4.59 -15.57 -42.47
C THR A 95 4.08 -14.93 -43.76
N PRO A 96 4.96 -14.59 -44.74
CA PRO A 96 4.48 -14.08 -46.03
C PRO A 96 3.52 -15.03 -46.77
N SER A 97 3.60 -16.33 -46.52
CA SER A 97 2.83 -17.37 -47.22
C SER A 97 1.69 -17.97 -46.39
N GLN A 98 1.74 -17.91 -45.06
CA GLN A 98 0.80 -18.64 -44.20
C GLN A 98 0.36 -17.83 -42.98
N LYS A 99 -0.80 -18.20 -42.44
CA LYS A 99 -1.38 -17.66 -41.20
C LYS A 99 -1.79 -18.82 -40.31
N SER A 100 -1.57 -18.68 -39.01
CA SER A 100 -2.10 -19.63 -38.04
C SER A 100 -3.58 -19.36 -37.76
N ASN A 101 -4.23 -20.29 -37.07
CA ASN A 101 -5.47 -19.99 -36.37
C ASN A 101 -5.25 -18.89 -35.32
N TRP A 102 -6.35 -18.20 -34.96
CA TRP A 102 -6.36 -17.25 -33.85
C TRP A 102 -6.41 -17.98 -32.51
N THR A 103 -5.59 -17.53 -31.56
CA THR A 103 -5.67 -17.96 -30.16
C THR A 103 -6.21 -16.82 -29.32
N LEU A 104 -7.28 -17.07 -28.56
CA LEU A 104 -7.96 -16.07 -27.75
C LEU A 104 -7.36 -16.00 -26.34
N SER A 105 -7.41 -14.81 -25.75
CA SER A 105 -7.27 -14.62 -24.31
C SER A 105 -8.57 -14.94 -23.57
N MET A 106 -8.48 -15.07 -22.25
CA MET A 106 -9.64 -14.93 -21.38
C MET A 106 -10.24 -13.52 -21.51
N PHE A 107 -11.51 -13.38 -21.09
CA PHE A 107 -12.10 -12.06 -20.90
C PHE A 107 -11.38 -11.32 -19.78
N PHE A 108 -11.26 -10.00 -19.95
CA PHE A 108 -10.55 -9.13 -19.03
C PHE A 108 -11.35 -7.85 -18.79
N ASN A 109 -11.55 -7.51 -17.53
CA ASN A 109 -12.13 -6.25 -17.07
C ASN A 109 -11.06 -5.44 -16.31
N PRO A 110 -10.66 -4.27 -16.83
CA PRO A 110 -9.65 -3.43 -16.19
C PRO A 110 -9.96 -3.05 -14.74
N LEU A 111 -11.23 -2.91 -14.33
CA LEU A 111 -11.58 -2.54 -12.95
C LEU A 111 -11.38 -3.67 -11.94
N THR A 112 -11.59 -4.93 -12.35
CA THR A 112 -11.61 -6.08 -11.44
C THR A 112 -10.35 -6.93 -11.55
N ASP A 113 -9.78 -7.04 -12.74
CA ASP A 113 -8.76 -8.05 -13.05
C ASP A 113 -7.33 -7.47 -13.05
N THR A 114 -7.20 -6.14 -13.01
CA THR A 114 -5.89 -5.51 -12.82
C THR A 114 -5.37 -5.77 -11.40
N VAL A 115 -4.04 -5.88 -11.29
CA VAL A 115 -3.37 -5.91 -9.99
C VAL A 115 -2.75 -4.54 -9.71
N PHE A 116 -2.94 -4.02 -8.51
CA PHE A 116 -2.32 -2.76 -8.09
C PHE A 116 -1.02 -3.00 -7.34
N SER A 117 0.00 -2.23 -7.73
CA SER A 117 1.30 -2.23 -7.06
C SER A 117 1.19 -1.71 -5.63
N PRO A 118 2.08 -2.17 -4.72
CA PRO A 118 2.08 -1.71 -3.35
C PRO A 118 2.41 -0.21 -3.26
N PRO A 119 1.93 0.49 -2.22
CA PRO A 119 2.32 1.87 -1.94
C PRO A 119 3.77 1.94 -1.47
N LEU A 120 4.38 3.10 -1.67
CA LEU A 120 5.62 3.44 -1.00
C LEU A 120 5.29 3.78 0.45
N VAL A 121 5.95 3.11 1.38
CA VAL A 121 5.73 3.27 2.82
C VAL A 121 7.05 3.60 3.49
N SER A 122 7.03 4.63 4.31
CA SER A 122 8.10 4.93 5.27
C SER A 122 7.54 4.94 6.68
N VAL A 123 8.33 4.42 7.62
CA VAL A 123 7.94 4.27 9.03
C VAL A 123 9.07 4.83 9.89
N SER A 124 8.71 5.67 10.87
CA SER A 124 9.66 6.26 11.81
C SER A 124 9.07 6.28 13.23
N GLY A 125 9.92 6.20 14.25
CA GLY A 125 9.50 6.30 15.65
C GLY A 125 9.23 7.75 16.07
N CYS A 126 8.31 7.95 17.02
CA CYS A 126 7.97 9.26 17.58
C CYS A 126 7.67 9.20 19.09
N GLY A 127 8.59 8.65 19.89
CA GLY A 127 8.32 8.32 21.29
C GLY A 127 7.56 7.00 21.38
N ASN A 128 6.39 7.02 22.01
CA ASN A 128 5.48 5.87 22.11
C ASN A 128 4.56 5.71 20.89
N CYS A 129 5.03 6.13 19.71
CA CYS A 129 4.28 6.03 18.46
C CYS A 129 5.16 5.70 17.25
N LEU A 130 4.51 5.30 16.16
CA LEU A 130 5.09 5.23 14.83
C LEU A 130 4.39 6.23 13.91
N ARG A 131 5.17 7.00 13.15
CA ARG A 131 4.70 7.83 12.04
C ARG A 131 4.83 7.05 10.75
N LEU A 132 3.71 6.88 10.06
CA LEU A 132 3.60 6.20 8.78
C LEU A 132 3.33 7.25 7.71
N ASN A 133 4.20 7.31 6.70
CA ASN A 133 3.93 8.08 5.49
C ASN A 133 3.72 7.10 4.32
N ILE A 134 2.59 7.25 3.65
CA ILE A 134 2.07 6.31 2.66
C ILE A 134 1.82 7.08 1.37
N THR A 135 2.64 6.81 0.36
CA THR A 135 2.54 7.43 -0.96
C THR A 135 2.09 6.39 -1.98
N TRP A 136 1.01 6.68 -2.70
CA TRP A 136 0.56 5.82 -3.80
C TRP A 136 1.54 5.85 -4.98
N PRO A 137 1.77 4.71 -5.65
CA PRO A 137 2.53 4.72 -6.89
C PRO A 137 1.73 5.49 -7.94
N THR A 138 2.43 6.24 -8.78
CA THR A 138 1.78 7.03 -9.83
C THR A 138 1.13 6.10 -10.85
N LEU A 139 -0.19 6.08 -10.89
CA LEU A 139 -0.94 5.45 -11.98
C LEU A 139 -0.75 6.29 -13.24
N LYS A 140 0.11 5.83 -14.15
CA LYS A 140 0.29 6.44 -15.48
C LYS A 140 -0.98 6.14 -16.30
N GLY A 141 -1.44 7.09 -17.10
CA GLY A 141 -2.58 6.89 -18.03
C GLY A 141 -3.99 7.09 -17.45
N MET A 142 -4.16 7.24 -16.13
CA MET A 142 -5.46 7.57 -15.54
C MET A 142 -5.69 9.06 -15.38
N GLN A 143 -6.85 9.54 -15.82
CA GLN A 143 -7.34 10.88 -15.44
C GLN A 143 -7.56 10.93 -13.93
N HIS A 144 -7.26 12.08 -13.32
CA HIS A 144 -7.32 12.33 -11.87
C HIS A 144 -8.61 11.84 -11.15
N PRO A 145 -9.82 11.88 -11.76
CA PRO A 145 -11.06 11.43 -11.12
C PRO A 145 -11.11 9.92 -10.87
N LEU A 146 -10.59 9.11 -11.80
CA LEU A 146 -10.63 7.64 -11.67
C LEU A 146 -9.62 7.14 -10.63
N LYS A 147 -8.51 7.85 -10.43
CA LYS A 147 -7.55 7.53 -9.36
C LYS A 147 -8.26 7.48 -8.00
N LEU A 148 -9.04 8.52 -7.66
CA LEU A 148 -9.83 8.63 -6.43
C LEU A 148 -10.88 7.52 -6.23
N LEU A 149 -11.36 6.91 -7.33
CA LEU A 149 -12.37 5.85 -7.25
C LEU A 149 -11.76 4.52 -6.80
N PHE A 150 -10.47 4.28 -7.07
CA PHE A 150 -9.79 3.03 -6.71
C PHE A 150 -9.20 3.03 -5.31
N TYR A 151 -8.66 4.16 -4.84
CA TYR A 151 -8.09 4.28 -3.49
C TYR A 151 -9.10 4.87 -2.51
N ARG A 152 -9.49 4.08 -1.50
CA ARG A 152 -10.30 4.60 -0.39
C ARG A 152 -9.59 4.52 0.94
N SER A 153 -8.81 3.45 1.16
CA SER A 153 -8.10 3.25 2.41
C SER A 153 -7.00 2.21 2.26
N PHE A 154 -6.19 2.09 3.31
CA PHE A 154 -5.17 1.08 3.49
C PHE A 154 -5.42 0.35 4.79
N THR A 155 -5.19 -0.96 4.78
CA THR A 155 -5.10 -1.75 6.00
C THR A 155 -3.63 -1.81 6.41
N CYS A 156 -3.30 -1.26 7.58
CA CYS A 156 -1.97 -1.36 8.17
C CYS A 156 -1.99 -2.45 9.24
N GLN A 157 -1.25 -3.53 9.01
CA GLN A 157 -0.99 -4.57 10.01
C GLN A 157 0.31 -4.22 10.74
N VAL A 158 0.20 -3.93 12.05
CA VAL A 158 1.31 -3.57 12.91
C VAL A 158 1.65 -4.78 13.78
N ARG A 159 2.89 -5.24 13.72
CA ARG A 159 3.38 -6.42 14.45
C ARG A 159 4.62 -6.07 15.25
N ARG A 160 4.60 -6.33 16.55
CA ARG A 160 5.78 -6.22 17.42
C ARG A 160 6.72 -7.39 17.17
N THR A 161 8.02 -7.13 17.02
CA THR A 161 8.97 -8.16 16.59
C THR A 161 9.30 -9.16 17.70
N ARG A 162 9.37 -8.70 18.96
CA ARG A 162 9.77 -9.52 20.12
C ARG A 162 8.85 -10.72 20.40
N ASP A 163 7.54 -10.52 20.37
CA ASP A 163 6.57 -11.55 20.76
C ASP A 163 5.48 -11.82 19.70
N GLY A 164 5.53 -11.09 18.59
CA GLY A 164 4.58 -11.25 17.49
C GLY A 164 3.19 -10.67 17.76
N SER A 165 2.98 -9.94 18.86
CA SER A 165 1.70 -9.28 19.12
C SER A 165 1.35 -8.36 17.96
N GLN A 166 0.14 -8.47 17.42
CA GLN A 166 -0.26 -7.74 16.23
C GLN A 166 -1.67 -7.15 16.34
N PHE A 167 -1.88 -6.05 15.64
CA PHE A 167 -3.19 -5.43 15.45
C PHE A 167 -3.24 -4.78 14.07
N SER A 168 -4.44 -4.42 13.64
CA SER A 168 -4.67 -3.81 12.34
C SER A 168 -5.51 -2.55 12.47
N LEU A 169 -5.18 -1.55 11.66
CA LEU A 169 -5.94 -0.30 11.56
C LEU A 169 -6.16 0.06 10.08
N THR A 170 -7.25 0.79 9.83
CA THR A 170 -7.58 1.29 8.50
C THR A 170 -7.30 2.79 8.43
N VAL A 171 -6.55 3.23 7.42
CA VAL A 171 -6.12 4.63 7.25
C VAL A 171 -6.39 5.09 5.83
N THR A 172 -6.57 6.39 5.62
CA THR A 172 -6.78 6.97 4.28
C THR A 172 -5.51 7.58 3.68
N GLY A 173 -4.42 7.65 4.45
CA GLY A 173 -3.14 8.22 4.04
C GLY A 173 -2.14 8.21 5.21
N ASP A 174 -1.28 9.23 5.24
CA ASP A 174 -0.31 9.44 6.32
C ASP A 174 -0.99 9.44 7.69
N THR A 175 -0.38 8.75 8.65
CA THR A 175 -0.97 8.55 9.98
C THR A 175 0.08 8.39 11.07
N VAL A 176 -0.36 8.46 12.32
CA VAL A 176 0.45 8.18 13.50
C VAL A 176 -0.22 7.09 14.33
N VAL A 177 0.46 5.94 14.45
CA VAL A 177 0.04 4.83 15.31
C VAL A 177 0.54 5.11 16.72
N ARG A 178 -0.38 5.45 17.63
CA ARG A 178 -0.08 5.88 19.02
C ARG A 178 -0.19 4.74 20.02
N TYR A 179 0.22 5.02 21.26
CA TYR A 179 0.07 4.14 22.43
C TYR A 179 0.80 2.81 22.28
N LEU A 180 1.97 2.84 21.65
CA LEU A 180 2.85 1.69 21.54
C LEU A 180 3.77 1.60 22.75
N GLU A 181 4.28 0.39 22.99
CA GLU A 181 5.27 0.17 24.04
C GLU A 181 6.56 0.94 23.68
N PRO A 182 7.09 1.80 24.57
CA PRO A 182 8.36 2.47 24.34
C PRO A 182 9.53 1.47 24.26
N ARG A 183 10.57 1.79 23.48
CA ARG A 183 11.78 0.95 23.31
C ARG A 183 11.50 -0.44 22.73
N ALA A 184 10.49 -0.55 21.88
CA ALA A 184 10.14 -1.78 21.17
C ALA A 184 10.15 -1.54 19.65
N GLU A 185 10.51 -2.58 18.90
CA GLU A 185 10.49 -2.56 17.44
C GLU A 185 9.16 -3.12 16.92
N TYR A 186 8.60 -2.41 15.94
CA TYR A 186 7.39 -2.80 15.26
C TYR A 186 7.61 -2.78 13.76
N CYS A 187 7.11 -3.80 13.07
CA CYS A 187 7.04 -3.87 11.63
C CYS A 187 5.61 -3.62 11.15
N VAL A 188 5.46 -2.76 10.15
CA VAL A 188 4.17 -2.41 9.56
C VAL A 188 4.11 -2.96 8.14
N THR A 189 3.05 -3.70 7.84
CA THR A 189 2.69 -4.15 6.49
C THR A 189 1.46 -3.39 6.05
N VAL A 190 1.53 -2.70 4.90
CA VAL A 190 0.43 -1.86 4.40
C VAL A 190 -0.16 -2.49 3.15
N THR A 191 -1.46 -2.74 3.19
CA THR A 191 -2.20 -3.33 2.07
C THR A 191 -3.26 -2.35 1.57
N PRO A 192 -3.23 -1.96 0.28
CA PRO A 192 -4.29 -1.19 -0.36
C PRO A 192 -5.66 -1.90 -0.30
N ALA A 193 -6.68 -1.19 0.19
CA ALA A 193 -8.06 -1.63 0.03
C ALA A 193 -8.61 -1.05 -1.28
N MET A 194 -8.69 -1.89 -2.31
CA MET A 194 -9.12 -1.48 -3.64
C MET A 194 -10.63 -1.51 -3.79
N ALA A 195 -11.17 -0.56 -4.55
CA ALA A 195 -12.56 -0.63 -5.01
C ALA A 195 -12.78 -1.74 -6.03
N PHE A 196 -14.05 -2.07 -6.29
CA PHE A 196 -14.50 -3.03 -7.32
C PHE A 196 -13.95 -4.46 -7.17
N GLY A 197 -13.37 -4.80 -6.01
CA GLY A 197 -12.78 -6.13 -5.77
C GLY A 197 -11.45 -6.34 -6.48
N ALA A 198 -10.81 -5.28 -6.98
CA ALA A 198 -9.50 -5.40 -7.64
C ALA A 198 -8.44 -5.94 -6.67
N HIS A 199 -7.50 -6.70 -7.21
CA HIS A 199 -6.42 -7.26 -6.40
C HIS A 199 -5.33 -6.21 -6.15
N SER A 200 -4.73 -6.26 -4.97
CA SER A 200 -3.57 -5.45 -4.61
C SER A 200 -2.50 -6.31 -3.97
N VAL A 201 -1.25 -5.88 -4.15
CA VAL A 201 -0.10 -6.51 -3.50
C VAL A 201 0.24 -5.74 -2.22
N PRO A 202 0.40 -6.40 -1.07
CA PRO A 202 0.87 -5.77 0.15
C PRO A 202 2.28 -5.17 -0.02
N ALA A 203 2.53 -4.02 0.61
CA ALA A 203 3.88 -3.46 0.67
C ALA A 203 4.79 -4.34 1.53
N LYS A 204 6.09 -4.38 1.16
CA LYS A 204 7.10 -5.05 1.97
C LYS A 204 7.10 -4.47 3.40
N PRO A 205 7.17 -5.30 4.46
CA PRO A 205 7.17 -4.82 5.84
C PRO A 205 8.28 -3.80 6.09
N ARG A 206 7.95 -2.71 6.78
CA ARG A 206 8.90 -1.67 7.22
C ARG A 206 8.89 -1.58 8.73
N CYS A 207 10.08 -1.62 9.32
CA CYS A 207 10.24 -1.69 10.77
C CYS A 207 10.88 -0.42 11.32
N ALA A 208 10.47 -0.03 12.52
CA ALA A 208 11.06 1.09 13.25
C ALA A 208 10.93 0.86 14.76
N PHE A 209 11.87 1.44 15.51
CA PHE A 209 11.87 1.42 16.97
C PHE A 209 11.07 2.60 17.52
N THR A 210 10.29 2.34 18.57
CA THR A 210 9.76 3.39 19.44
C THR A 210 10.88 3.92 20.33
N SER A 211 10.98 5.23 20.46
CA SER A 211 11.92 5.87 21.39
C SER A 211 11.33 5.93 22.79
N PRO A 212 12.08 6.34 23.84
CA PRO A 212 11.48 6.60 25.14
C PRO A 212 10.27 7.53 24.97
N ALA A 213 9.19 7.28 25.72
CA ALA A 213 8.04 8.17 25.68
C ALA A 213 8.52 9.59 25.98
N ASP A 214 8.22 10.54 25.09
CA ASP A 214 8.47 11.95 25.36
C ASP A 214 7.64 12.31 26.59
N VAL A 215 8.33 12.49 27.72
CA VAL A 215 7.70 13.00 28.93
C VAL A 215 7.13 14.37 28.59
N ASN A 216 5.81 14.52 28.74
CA ASN A 216 5.15 15.78 28.43
C ASN A 216 5.77 16.88 29.31
N LYS A 217 6.59 17.75 28.70
CA LYS A 217 7.33 18.79 29.41
C LYS A 217 6.39 19.67 30.24
N MET A 218 5.17 19.89 29.75
CA MET A 218 4.12 20.61 30.48
C MET A 218 3.70 19.89 31.76
N THR A 219 3.49 18.57 31.73
CA THR A 219 3.14 17.78 32.91
C THR A 219 4.27 17.76 33.93
N VAL A 220 5.53 17.65 33.49
CA VAL A 220 6.69 17.70 34.38
C VAL A 220 6.79 19.06 35.07
N LEU A 221 6.64 20.16 34.31
CA LEU A 221 6.65 21.52 34.86
C LEU A 221 5.52 21.74 35.88
N LEU A 222 4.29 21.33 35.55
CA LEU A 222 3.15 21.44 36.47
C LEU A 222 3.36 20.62 37.74
N SER A 223 3.86 19.39 37.62
CA SER A 223 4.15 18.55 38.78
C SER A 223 5.24 19.15 39.67
N GLY A 224 6.28 19.74 39.07
CA GLY A 224 7.35 20.43 39.77
C GLY A 224 6.85 21.69 40.50
N LEU A 225 6.00 22.49 39.84
CA LEU A 225 5.38 23.67 40.44
C LEU A 225 4.49 23.29 41.63
N CYS A 226 3.64 22.27 41.50
CA CYS A 226 2.80 21.79 42.59
C CYS A 226 3.64 21.29 43.78
N ALA A 227 4.68 20.51 43.53
CA ALA A 227 5.57 20.01 44.57
C ALA A 227 6.30 21.16 45.30
N PHE A 228 6.77 22.16 44.55
CA PHE A 228 7.42 23.34 45.12
C PHE A 228 6.45 24.18 45.97
N SER A 229 5.22 24.41 45.50
CA SER A 229 4.21 25.15 46.26
C SER A 229 3.84 24.45 47.57
N LEU A 230 3.72 23.11 47.57
CA LEU A 230 3.45 22.33 48.79
C LEU A 230 4.61 22.41 49.79
N LEU A 231 5.85 22.36 49.31
CA LEU A 231 7.05 22.54 50.13
C LEU A 231 7.08 23.92 50.79
N VAL A 232 6.79 24.98 50.04
CA VAL A 232 6.74 26.35 50.59
C VAL A 232 5.65 26.48 51.65
N ALA A 233 4.45 25.95 51.39
CA ALA A 233 3.35 25.98 52.36
C ALA A 233 3.70 25.24 53.66
N LEU A 234 4.35 24.08 53.56
CA LEU A 234 4.83 23.32 54.71
C LEU A 234 5.87 24.12 55.52
N CYS A 235 6.87 24.70 54.86
CA CYS A 235 7.89 25.53 55.51
C CYS A 235 7.27 26.73 56.24
N CYS A 236 6.34 27.44 55.60
CA CYS A 236 5.60 28.53 56.24
C CYS A 236 4.81 28.06 57.46
N GLY A 237 4.12 26.91 57.37
CA GLY A 237 3.40 26.32 58.49
C GLY A 237 4.31 25.98 59.67
N VAL A 238 5.48 25.40 59.40
CA VAL A 238 6.49 25.09 60.43
C VAL A 238 7.02 26.37 61.08
N LEU A 239 7.32 27.41 60.30
CA LEU A 239 7.79 28.69 60.85
C LEU A 239 6.74 29.36 61.75
N VAL A 240 5.46 29.35 61.35
CA VAL A 240 4.36 29.85 62.17
C VAL A 240 4.22 29.05 63.45
N TYR A 241 4.32 27.72 63.37
CA TYR A 241 4.24 26.83 64.53
C TYR A 241 5.40 27.06 65.52
N ILE A 242 6.63 27.16 65.02
CA ILE A 242 7.81 27.50 65.84
C ILE A 242 7.64 28.87 66.48
N GLY A 243 7.19 29.87 65.72
CA GLY A 243 6.89 31.21 66.25
C GLY A 243 5.86 31.18 67.38
N HIS A 244 4.79 30.40 67.22
CA HIS A 244 3.78 30.21 68.25
C HIS A 244 4.33 29.50 69.51
N LEU A 245 5.17 28.47 69.34
CA LEU A 245 5.84 27.80 70.46
C LEU A 245 6.79 28.72 71.21
N LEU A 246 7.59 29.52 70.49
CA LEU A 246 8.50 30.51 71.09
C LEU A 246 7.74 31.61 71.83
N TYR A 247 6.58 32.04 71.30
CA TYR A 247 5.67 32.98 71.97
C TYR A 247 5.13 32.40 73.29
N LEU A 248 4.73 31.12 73.29
CA LEU A 248 4.23 30.46 74.49
C LEU A 248 5.32 30.19 75.54
N HIS A 249 6.54 29.88 75.09
CA HIS A 249 7.66 29.44 75.93
C HIS A 249 8.63 30.57 76.34
N SER A 250 8.46 31.81 75.89
CA SER A 250 9.23 32.95 76.40
C SER A 250 8.62 33.46 77.72
N PRO A 251 9.18 33.11 78.91
CA PRO A 251 8.71 33.67 80.19
C PRO A 251 8.98 35.18 80.29
N VAL A 252 9.92 35.70 79.49
CA VAL A 252 10.39 37.09 79.53
C VAL A 252 9.33 38.07 79.01
N LEU A 253 8.58 37.69 77.96
CA LEU A 253 7.51 38.54 77.40
C LEU A 253 6.27 38.58 78.31
N LYS A 254 5.98 37.45 78.98
CA LYS A 254 4.91 37.36 79.99
C LYS A 254 5.22 38.20 81.23
N THR A 255 6.46 38.21 81.70
CA THR A 255 6.88 39.07 82.82
C THR A 255 6.90 40.55 82.45
N PHE A 256 7.33 40.93 81.24
CA PHE A 256 7.36 42.34 80.82
C PHE A 256 5.95 42.94 80.72
N LEU A 257 4.98 42.20 80.20
CA LEU A 257 3.59 42.64 80.11
C LEU A 257 2.90 42.69 81.48
N TRP A 258 3.22 41.78 82.40
CA TRP A 258 2.74 41.84 83.78
C TRP A 258 3.32 43.05 84.54
N SER A 259 4.61 43.36 84.36
CA SER A 259 5.26 44.55 84.95
C SER A 259 4.71 45.87 84.40
N LEU A 260 4.35 45.92 83.11
CA LEU A 260 3.66 47.07 82.51
C LEU A 260 2.22 47.22 83.02
N TYR A 261 1.51 46.11 83.24
CA TYR A 261 0.15 46.12 83.78
C TYR A 261 0.13 46.54 85.26
N SER A 262 1.11 46.12 86.07
CA SER A 262 1.24 46.52 87.48
C SER A 262 1.76 47.95 87.69
N ALA A 263 2.28 48.62 86.65
CA ALA A 263 2.75 50.00 86.74
C ALA A 263 1.67 51.04 86.39
N ILE A 264 0.50 50.60 85.92
CA ILE A 264 -0.60 51.46 85.44
C ILE A 264 -1.85 51.34 86.36
N GLY A 265 -1.85 50.43 87.34
CA GLY A 265 -2.86 50.36 88.41
C GLY A 265 -2.25 50.73 89.76
#